data_AF-W4RV48-F1
#
_entry.id   AF-W4RV48-F1
#
_cell.length_a   1.000
_cell.length_b   1.000
_cell.length_c   1.000
_cell.angle_alpha   90.00
_cell.angle_beta   90.00
_cell.angle_gamma   90.00
#
_symmetry.space_group_name_H-M   'P 1'
#
loop_
_entity.id
_entity.type
_entity.pdbx_description
1 polymer ?
#
loop_
_entity_poly.entity_id
_entity_poly.type
_entity_poly.pdbx_seq_one_letter_code
_entity_poly.pdbx_strand_id
1 'polypeptide(L)'
;MLGSRNIEINKKYFEQLGEAELIGIIKHELCHYHLHIEGKGYKHCDKDFRDLLKKVGAPRFCSVLPEEKKRRSKQKFIFYQCSSCKLAYRRKRSINTSKYVCGKCQGKLIKVKEMTVE
;
A
#
# COMPACT_ATOMS: atom_id res chain seq x y z
N MET A 1 16.49 3.19 5.08
CA MET A 1 15.52 3.75 6.05
C MET A 1 16.00 3.33 7.43
N LEU A 2 16.02 4.24 8.41
CA LEU A 2 16.69 4.19 9.74
C LEU A 2 17.98 5.04 9.85
N GLY A 3 17.92 6.30 9.42
CA GLY A 3 18.80 7.35 9.99
C GLY A 3 18.28 7.83 11.35
N SER A 4 16.97 7.76 11.57
CA SER A 4 16.29 8.01 12.84
C SER A 4 15.75 6.69 13.39
N ARG A 5 16.12 6.37 14.63
CA ARG A 5 15.71 5.18 15.39
C ARG A 5 14.25 5.26 15.88
N ASN A 6 13.37 5.89 15.10
CA ASN A 6 12.00 6.18 15.49
C ASN A 6 11.07 5.05 15.03
N ILE A 7 10.16 4.64 15.91
CA ILE A 7 9.06 3.73 15.58
C ILE A 7 7.84 4.58 15.24
N GLU A 8 7.37 4.47 14.00
CA GLU A 8 6.16 5.16 13.53
C GLU A 8 4.98 4.18 13.50
N ILE A 9 3.88 4.55 14.15
CA ILE A 9 2.68 3.72 14.22
C ILE A 9 1.47 4.50 13.73
N ASN A 10 0.69 3.88 12.85
CA ASN A 10 -0.52 4.48 12.31
C ASN A 10 -1.71 4.24 13.25
N LYS A 11 -2.22 5.32 13.85
CA LYS A 11 -3.38 5.32 14.76
C LYS A 11 -4.64 4.66 14.19
N LYS A 12 -4.81 4.62 12.87
CA LYS A 12 -5.97 3.99 12.22
C LYS A 12 -6.12 2.50 12.54
N TYR A 13 -5.03 1.80 12.83
CA TYR A 13 -5.10 0.40 13.22
C TYR A 13 -5.78 0.24 14.57
N PHE A 14 -5.49 1.11 15.54
CA PHE A 14 -6.21 1.13 16.81
C PHE A 14 -7.68 1.47 16.61
N GLU A 15 -7.95 2.53 15.83
CA GLU A 15 -9.32 3.02 15.61
C GLU A 15 -10.22 2.01 14.88
N GLN A 16 -9.69 1.22 13.95
CA GLN A 16 -10.49 0.31 13.11
C GLN A 16 -10.40 -1.18 13.48
N LEU A 17 -9.32 -1.61 14.14
CA LEU A 17 -9.04 -3.02 14.44
C LEU A 17 -8.79 -3.28 15.93
N GLY A 18 -8.66 -2.23 16.74
CA GLY A 18 -8.59 -2.31 18.20
C GLY A 18 -7.17 -2.49 18.75
N GLU A 19 -7.12 -2.63 20.07
CA GLU A 19 -5.88 -2.66 20.85
C GLU A 19 -5.01 -3.88 20.53
N ALA A 20 -5.60 -5.06 20.34
CA ALA A 20 -4.86 -6.27 20.05
C ALA A 20 -4.03 -6.17 18.76
N GLU A 21 -4.59 -5.55 17.71
CA GLU A 21 -3.87 -5.29 16.46
C GLU A 21 -2.73 -4.29 16.68
N LEU A 22 -3.00 -3.21 17.43
CA LEU A 22 -1.98 -2.21 17.76
C LEU A 22 -0.80 -2.83 18.53
N ILE A 23 -1.07 -3.68 19.52
CA ILE A 23 -0.05 -4.42 20.26
C ILE A 23 0.77 -5.30 19.30
N GLY A 24 0.12 -5.97 18.36
CA GLY A 24 0.79 -6.77 17.33
C GLY A 24 1.77 -5.94 16.50
N ILE A 25 1.35 -4.74 16.05
CA ILE A 25 2.17 -3.81 15.29
C ILE A 25 3.35 -3.33 16.12
N ILE A 26 3.11 -2.91 17.37
CA ILE A 26 4.17 -2.46 18.28
C ILE A 26 5.23 -3.56 18.45
N LYS A 27 4.81 -4.80 18.72
CA LYS A 27 5.74 -5.92 18.86
C LYS A 27 6.54 -6.17 17.59
N HIS A 28 5.92 -6.04 16.41
CA HIS A 28 6.59 -6.17 15.12
C HIS A 28 7.71 -5.13 14.94
N GLU A 29 7.40 -3.85 15.17
CA GLU A 29 8.37 -2.76 15.04
C GLU A 29 9.49 -2.87 16.08
N LEU A 30 9.17 -3.31 17.30
CA LEU A 30 10.18 -3.59 18.33
C LEU A 30 11.12 -4.74 17.93
N CYS A 31 10.65 -5.73 17.16
CA CYS A 31 11.54 -6.77 16.63
C CYS A 31 12.54 -6.21 15.61
N HIS A 32 12.10 -5.32 14.72
CA HIS A 32 13.00 -4.60 13.81
C HIS A 32 14.04 -3.82 14.60
N TYR A 33 13.58 -3.03 15.57
CA TYR A 33 14.41 -2.18 16.39
C TYR A 33 15.46 -2.97 17.18
N HIS A 34 15.04 -4.05 17.85
CA HIS A 34 15.93 -4.90 18.64
C HIS A 34 17.04 -5.51 17.79
N LEU A 35 16.70 -6.15 16.67
CA LEU A 35 17.68 -6.79 15.80
C LEU A 35 18.60 -5.79 15.11
N HIS A 36 18.09 -4.59 14.80
CA HIS A 36 18.90 -3.51 14.25
C HIS A 36 19.98 -3.04 15.26
N ILE A 37 19.63 -2.89 16.54
CA ILE A 37 20.60 -2.55 17.59
C ILE A 37 21.63 -3.67 17.79
N GLU A 38 21.19 -4.92 17.72
CA GLU A 38 22.09 -6.08 17.85
C GLU A 38 22.95 -6.34 16.60
N GLY A 39 22.76 -5.60 15.51
CA GLY A 39 23.48 -5.83 14.25
C GLY A 39 23.10 -7.14 13.54
N LYS A 40 21.95 -7.72 13.87
CA LYS A 40 21.43 -8.97 13.30
C LYS A 40 20.53 -8.72 12.09
N GLY A 41 20.08 -9.80 11.44
CA GLY A 41 19.15 -9.73 10.31
C GLY A 41 17.76 -9.24 10.73
N TYR A 42 17.51 -7.93 10.59
CA TYR A 42 16.25 -7.29 10.98
C TYR A 42 15.21 -7.24 9.86
N LYS A 43 15.52 -7.56 8.61
CA LYS A 43 14.56 -7.45 7.51
C LYS A 43 13.56 -8.60 7.50
N HIS A 44 12.42 -8.39 6.85
CA HIS A 44 11.33 -9.38 6.73
C HIS A 44 11.76 -10.73 6.11
N CYS A 45 12.83 -10.75 5.32
CA CYS A 45 13.40 -11.95 4.70
C CYS A 45 14.34 -12.72 5.64
N ASP A 46 14.88 -12.06 6.65
CA ASP A 46 15.96 -12.58 7.48
C ASP A 46 15.43 -13.67 8.40
N LYS A 47 16.33 -14.62 8.73
CA LYS A 47 15.98 -15.73 9.62
C LYS A 47 15.78 -15.22 11.05
N ASP A 48 16.70 -14.38 11.55
CA ASP A 48 16.65 -13.84 12.91
C ASP A 48 15.33 -13.12 13.18
N PHE A 49 14.86 -12.29 12.24
CA PHE A 49 13.57 -11.62 12.33
C PHE A 49 12.39 -12.60 12.43
N ARG A 50 12.35 -13.62 11.57
CA ARG A 50 11.28 -14.63 11.57
C ARG A 50 11.27 -15.45 12.87
N ASP A 51 12.44 -15.77 13.40
CA ASP A 51 12.57 -16.55 14.63
C ASP A 51 12.17 -15.70 15.85
N LEU A 52 12.56 -14.43 15.88
CA LEU A 52 12.17 -13.50 16.94
C LEU A 52 10.66 -13.25 16.96
N LEU A 53 10.05 -13.00 15.79
CA LEU A 53 8.59 -12.81 15.69
C LEU A 53 7.82 -13.99 16.30
N LYS A 54 8.24 -15.23 16.00
CA LYS A 54 7.64 -16.44 16.58
C LYS A 54 7.81 -16.48 18.10
N LYS A 55 9.01 -16.17 18.59
CA LYS A 55 9.35 -16.18 20.01
C LYS A 55 8.48 -15.22 20.82
N VAL A 56 8.21 -14.02 20.30
CA VAL A 56 7.43 -12.98 21.01
C VAL A 56 5.93 -12.99 20.68
N GLY A 57 5.49 -13.92 19.82
CA GLY A 57 4.11 -14.02 19.35
C GLY A 57 3.66 -12.78 18.58
N ALA A 58 4.54 -12.17 17.80
CA ALA A 58 4.22 -11.00 16.98
C ALA A 58 3.78 -11.42 15.58
N PRO A 59 2.78 -10.73 14.99
CA PRO A 59 2.37 -10.99 13.62
C PRO A 59 3.47 -10.56 12.65
N ARG A 60 3.63 -11.33 11.57
CA ARG A 60 4.53 -10.96 10.48
C ARG A 60 3.93 -9.85 9.61
N PHE A 61 2.62 -9.80 9.50
CA PHE A 61 1.88 -8.85 8.67
C PHE A 61 0.69 -8.32 9.45
N CYS A 62 0.37 -7.04 9.25
CA CYS A 62 -0.82 -6.42 9.81
C CYS A 62 -2.07 -6.81 9.00
N SER A 63 -3.21 -6.76 9.65
CA SER A 63 -4.51 -6.93 9.01
C SER A 63 -4.79 -5.76 8.05
N VAL A 64 -5.45 -6.03 6.92
CA VAL A 64 -5.87 -4.95 6.02
C VAL A 64 -6.96 -4.12 6.69
N LEU A 65 -6.76 -2.80 6.75
CA LEU A 65 -7.72 -1.86 7.33
C LEU A 65 -9.13 -2.02 6.68
N PRO A 66 -10.21 -2.08 7.46
CA PRO A 66 -11.57 -2.20 6.95
C PRO A 66 -11.93 -1.14 5.89
N GLU A 67 -11.49 0.11 6.09
CA GLU A 67 -11.71 1.18 5.11
C GLU A 67 -10.98 0.90 3.79
N GLU A 68 -9.76 0.35 3.84
CA GLU A 68 -9.05 -0.07 2.63
C GLU A 68 -9.75 -1.23 1.93
N LYS A 69 -10.30 -2.19 2.66
CA LYS A 69 -11.12 -3.27 2.08
C LYS A 69 -12.33 -2.70 1.33
N LYS A 70 -13.05 -1.75 1.95
CA LYS A 70 -14.18 -1.05 1.30
C LYS A 70 -13.75 -0.23 0.08
N ARG A 71 -12.57 0.39 0.10
CA ARG A 71 -12.03 1.11 -1.08
C ARG A 71 -11.60 0.17 -2.19
N ARG A 72 -11.11 -1.04 -1.86
CA ARG A 72 -10.74 -2.07 -2.83
C ARG A 72 -11.95 -2.76 -3.45
N SER A 73 -13.05 -2.88 -2.72
CA SER A 73 -14.31 -3.42 -3.27
C SER A 73 -14.92 -2.47 -4.30
N LYS A 74 -14.80 -1.14 -4.09
CA LYS A 74 -15.24 -0.15 -5.06
C LYS A 74 -14.39 -0.20 -6.33
N GLN A 75 -14.97 -0.68 -7.43
CA GLN A 75 -14.27 -0.78 -8.71
C GLN A 75 -14.38 0.54 -9.47
N LYS A 76 -13.36 1.38 -9.35
CA LYS A 76 -13.22 2.61 -10.12
C LYS A 76 -12.76 2.32 -11.54
N PHE A 77 -13.53 2.78 -12.53
CA PHE A 77 -13.20 2.76 -13.95
C PHE A 77 -13.11 4.18 -14.49
N ILE A 78 -11.97 4.49 -15.09
CA ILE A 78 -11.71 5.76 -15.76
C ILE A 78 -11.49 5.45 -17.24
N PHE A 79 -12.25 6.11 -18.09
CA PHE A 79 -12.17 5.99 -19.52
C PHE A 79 -11.48 7.22 -20.09
N TYR A 80 -10.45 6.99 -20.90
CA TYR A 80 -9.78 8.00 -21.69
C TYR A 80 -10.00 7.71 -23.16
N GLN A 81 -10.05 8.75 -23.97
CA GLN A 81 -10.11 8.65 -25.42
C GLN A 81 -9.02 9.49 -26.06
N CYS A 82 -8.35 8.93 -27.06
CA CYS A 82 -7.44 9.72 -27.88
C CYS A 82 -8.21 10.75 -28.72
N SER A 83 -7.77 12.01 -28.70
CA SER A 83 -8.39 13.07 -29.50
C SER A 83 -8.28 12.81 -31.01
N SER A 84 -7.15 12.24 -31.45
CA SER A 84 -6.81 12.03 -32.87
C SER A 84 -7.39 10.73 -33.44
N CYS A 85 -7.08 9.58 -32.85
CA CYS A 85 -7.50 8.27 -33.39
C CYS A 85 -8.72 7.66 -32.71
N LYS A 86 -9.34 8.37 -31.76
CA LYS A 86 -10.53 7.95 -31.00
C LYS A 86 -10.41 6.64 -30.20
N LEU A 87 -9.21 6.06 -30.12
CA LEU A 87 -8.95 4.85 -29.34
C LEU A 87 -9.27 5.08 -27.86
N ALA A 88 -10.03 4.16 -27.28
CA ALA A 88 -10.47 4.20 -25.90
C ALA A 88 -9.54 3.38 -24.99
N TYR A 89 -9.30 3.90 -23.79
CA TYR A 89 -8.48 3.27 -22.75
C TYR A 89 -9.26 3.20 -21.45
N ARG A 90 -9.42 1.98 -20.91
CA ARG A 90 -10.00 1.73 -19.59
C ARG A 90 -8.89 1.60 -18.55
N ARG A 91 -8.94 2.40 -17.49
CA ARG A 91 -7.92 2.43 -16.41
C ARG A 91 -8.60 2.36 -15.04
N LYS A 92 -7.93 1.74 -14.07
CA LYS A 92 -8.35 1.77 -12.65
C LYS A 92 -7.80 2.98 -11.87
N ARG A 93 -6.76 3.63 -12.40
CA ARG A 93 -6.10 4.81 -11.81
C ARG A 93 -6.07 5.96 -12.80
N SER A 94 -6.18 7.19 -12.30
CA SER A 94 -6.07 8.39 -13.14
C SER A 94 -4.65 8.51 -13.68
N ILE A 95 -4.52 8.92 -14.94
CA ILE A 95 -3.23 9.22 -15.57
C ILE A 95 -3.11 10.72 -15.82
N ASN A 96 -1.89 11.24 -15.74
CA ASN A 96 -1.59 12.62 -16.12
C ASN A 96 -1.55 12.70 -17.66
N THR A 97 -2.61 13.22 -18.27
CA THR A 97 -2.75 13.33 -19.73
C THR A 97 -1.80 14.34 -20.38
N SER A 98 -1.03 15.12 -19.59
CA SER A 98 0.07 15.94 -20.10
C SER A 98 1.37 15.15 -20.25
N LYS A 99 1.55 14.07 -19.49
CA LYS A 99 2.71 13.17 -19.59
C LYS A 99 2.44 11.94 -20.47
N TYR A 100 1.21 11.44 -20.45
CA TYR A 100 0.82 10.22 -21.14
C TYR A 100 0.00 10.52 -22.40
N VAL A 101 0.37 9.88 -23.50
CA VAL A 101 -0.26 10.01 -24.82
C VAL A 101 -0.80 8.68 -25.33
N CYS A 102 -1.52 8.72 -26.45
CA CYS A 102 -2.01 7.52 -27.13
C CYS A 102 -0.84 6.64 -27.58
N GLY A 103 -0.84 5.35 -27.20
CA GLY A 103 0.21 4.40 -27.60
C GLY A 103 0.19 4.04 -29.10
N LYS A 104 -0.91 4.32 -29.81
CA LYS A 104 -1.04 4.05 -31.25
C LYS A 104 -0.57 5.23 -32.13
N CYS A 105 -0.96 6.44 -31.79
CA CYS A 105 -0.76 7.62 -32.66
C CYS A 105 -0.11 8.81 -31.96
N GLN A 106 0.33 8.65 -30.71
CA GLN A 106 0.93 9.70 -29.87
C GLN A 106 0.05 10.94 -29.63
N GLY A 107 -1.22 10.91 -30.04
CA GLY A 107 -2.18 11.99 -29.82
C GLY A 107 -2.59 12.15 -28.36
N LYS A 108 -3.08 13.34 -28.00
CA LYS A 108 -3.49 13.69 -26.63
C LYS A 108 -4.63 12.78 -26.14
N LEU A 109 -4.55 12.38 -24.87
CA LEU A 109 -5.62 11.62 -24.21
C LEU A 109 -6.54 12.59 -23.47
N ILE A 110 -7.85 12.37 -23.61
CA ILE A 110 -8.89 13.14 -22.93
C ILE A 110 -9.66 12.18 -22.03
N LYS A 111 -9.89 12.57 -20.78
CA LYS A 111 -10.73 11.80 -19.86
C LYS A 111 -12.19 11.98 -20.29
N VAL A 112 -12.86 10.90 -20.67
CA VAL A 112 -14.24 10.93 -21.19
C VAL A 112 -15.28 10.51 -20.16
N LYS A 113 -14.94 9.58 -19.26
CA LYS A 113 -15.89 9.11 -18.24
C LYS A 113 -15.17 8.60 -17.01
N GLU A 114 -15.80 8.76 -15.85
CA GLU A 114 -15.41 8.10 -14.61
C GLU A 114 -16.65 7.43 -14.00
N MET A 115 -16.50 6.17 -13.62
CA MET A 115 -17.55 5.38 -12.98
C MET A 115 -16.96 4.68 -11.76
N THR A 116 -17.73 4.61 -10.68
CA THR A 116 -17.40 3.79 -9.52
C THR A 116 -18.52 2.76 -9.38
N VAL A 117 -18.15 1.48 -9.44
CA VAL A 117 -19.08 0.36 -9.20
C VAL A 117 -18.90 -0.06 -7.75
N GLU A 118 -20.00 -0.21 -7.02
CA GLU A 118 -20.00 -0.69 -5.63
C GLU A 118 -19.97 -2.21 -5.54
#